data_AF-A0A124GRQ3-F1
#
_entry.id   AF-A0A124GRQ3-F1
#
_cell.length_a   1.000
_cell.length_b   1.000
_cell.length_c   1.000
_cell.angle_alpha   90.00
_cell.angle_beta   90.00
_cell.angle_gamma   90.00
#
_symmetry.space_group_name_H-M   'P 1'
#
loop_
_entity.id
_entity.type
_entity.pdbx_description
1 polymer ?
#
loop_
_entity_poly.entity_id
_entity_poly.type
_entity_poly.pdbx_seq_one_letter_code
_entity_poly.pdbx_strand_id
1 'polypeptide(L)'
;MWNKVFGSESAIWRDRFGKHYDIPLGRTSRELKIEYEIRALVLRAPIQFKEEEDERQYLWMEVMKTMLEEALTLSIAPGDTSKTLQRIHETLNRVNFLCEFQNHQTPSPLFCALQLCLSSFALNRDLTLPCRRTDYNLLGVYSYGDEVGVPFIDHENLDLPRLLDIRHFWQRHVLNSVELSFQECFSELPEDMKPKVRKEIPTEASKLSSSWLGFYSCIHPLSDLQKNTDRQTCADIEIHGEVIDPMVGGRRVAWKAMTTGLTNVKILDLKPSEHSWPQKCSKIMPLAGGPDTKRTYFEGKQRSYNGLDEGGNHVFGFTEEIAAPHGGFEGWMRICFILAEGDEDDEDDEDDEEKTPSLLMEIEGWIHGYEAVIIPGGRMMLGRWLDMKATHARGPFIFWDV
;
A
#
# COMPACT_ATOMS: atom_id res chain seq x y z
N MET A 1 19.85 39.66 -29.37
CA MET A 1 20.63 39.00 -28.28
C MET A 1 19.71 38.20 -27.36
N TRP A 2 18.63 38.79 -26.82
CA TRP A 2 17.62 38.12 -25.98
C TRP A 2 16.97 36.86 -26.58
N ASN A 3 16.61 36.86 -27.88
CA ASN A 3 16.05 35.67 -28.54
C ASN A 3 17.03 34.49 -28.66
N LYS A 4 18.36 34.73 -28.65
CA LYS A 4 19.36 33.64 -28.61
C LYS A 4 19.53 33.07 -27.21
N VAL A 5 19.31 33.89 -26.17
CA VAL A 5 19.50 33.51 -24.76
C VAL A 5 18.25 32.84 -24.20
N PHE A 6 17.04 33.29 -24.57
CA PHE A 6 15.75 32.73 -24.10
C PHE A 6 15.01 31.92 -25.18
N GLY A 7 15.65 31.65 -26.31
CA GLY A 7 15.11 30.76 -27.35
C GLY A 7 14.81 29.37 -26.79
N SER A 8 13.88 28.65 -27.41
CA SER A 8 13.43 27.32 -26.95
C SER A 8 14.58 26.31 -26.83
N GLU A 9 15.57 26.40 -27.72
CA GLU A 9 16.74 25.50 -27.72
C GLU A 9 17.84 25.92 -26.74
N SER A 10 17.65 27.01 -25.98
CA SER A 10 18.67 27.52 -25.07
C SER A 10 18.93 26.57 -23.90
N ALA A 11 20.20 26.33 -23.59
CA ALA A 11 20.63 25.55 -22.42
C ALA A 11 20.11 26.12 -21.08
N ILE A 12 19.69 27.38 -21.04
CA ILE A 12 19.08 28.01 -19.85
C ILE A 12 17.83 27.24 -19.40
N TRP A 13 17.03 26.71 -20.33
CA TRP A 13 15.82 25.96 -19.96
C TRP A 13 16.16 24.64 -19.28
N ARG A 14 17.24 23.99 -19.72
CA ARG A 14 17.75 22.79 -19.07
C ARG A 14 18.29 23.07 -17.67
N ASP A 15 19.04 24.17 -17.48
CA ASP A 15 19.49 24.62 -16.16
C ASP A 15 18.31 24.95 -15.23
N ARG A 16 17.33 25.73 -15.72
CA ARG A 16 16.13 26.08 -14.95
C ARG A 16 15.30 24.85 -14.57
N PHE A 17 15.09 23.94 -15.50
CA PHE A 17 14.38 22.70 -15.22
C PHE A 17 15.14 21.88 -14.17
N GLY A 18 16.45 21.65 -14.39
CA GLY A 18 17.32 20.88 -13.48
C GLY A 18 17.50 21.47 -12.08
N LYS A 19 17.17 22.75 -11.88
CA LYS A 19 17.12 23.38 -10.56
C LYS A 19 15.89 22.97 -9.74
N HIS A 20 14.81 22.59 -10.41
CA HIS A 20 13.52 22.32 -9.76
C HIS A 20 13.03 20.87 -9.92
N TYR A 21 13.51 20.15 -10.93
CA TYR A 21 13.04 18.83 -11.30
C TYR A 21 14.22 17.97 -11.76
N ASP A 22 14.05 16.66 -11.66
CA ASP A 22 14.99 15.67 -12.21
C ASP A 22 14.84 15.63 -13.73
N ILE A 23 15.94 15.68 -14.49
CA ILE A 23 15.89 15.79 -15.95
C ILE A 23 15.82 14.41 -16.60
N PRO A 24 14.74 14.06 -17.34
CA PRO A 24 14.69 12.80 -18.07
C PRO A 24 15.75 12.74 -19.19
N LEU A 25 16.29 11.54 -19.41
CA LEU A 25 17.27 11.31 -20.48
C LEU A 25 16.65 11.58 -21.85
N GLY A 26 17.45 12.13 -22.77
CA GLY A 26 17.03 12.38 -24.16
C GLY A 26 16.13 13.60 -24.38
N ARG A 27 15.63 14.26 -23.32
CA ARG A 27 14.77 15.46 -23.46
C ARG A 27 15.55 16.67 -23.96
N THR A 28 15.02 17.31 -25.00
CA THR A 28 15.55 18.55 -25.59
C THR A 28 15.26 19.76 -24.70
N SER A 29 16.05 20.83 -24.84
CA SER A 29 15.82 22.08 -24.11
C SER A 29 14.43 22.68 -24.39
N ARG A 30 13.90 22.51 -25.61
CA ARG A 30 12.56 22.98 -25.98
C ARG A 30 11.45 22.23 -25.26
N GLU A 31 11.56 20.90 -25.15
CA GLU A 31 10.59 20.11 -24.39
C GLU A 31 10.64 20.49 -22.90
N LEU A 32 11.84 20.59 -22.33
CA LEU A 32 12.03 20.99 -20.93
C LEU A 32 11.49 22.41 -20.66
N LYS A 33 11.62 23.33 -21.62
CA LYS A 33 11.00 24.66 -21.52
C LYS A 33 9.49 24.55 -21.38
N ILE A 34 8.84 23.83 -22.29
CA ILE A 34 7.38 23.70 -22.33
C ILE A 34 6.88 23.08 -21.02
N GLU A 35 7.49 21.96 -20.60
CA GLU A 35 7.16 21.31 -19.33
C GLU A 35 7.36 22.22 -18.12
N TYR A 36 8.49 22.93 -18.06
CA TYR A 36 8.77 23.87 -16.99
C TYR A 36 7.69 24.96 -16.90
N GLU A 37 7.31 25.55 -18.03
CA GLU A 37 6.31 26.61 -18.11
C GLU A 37 4.92 26.08 -17.72
N ILE A 38 4.53 24.89 -18.18
CA ILE A 38 3.27 24.22 -17.81
C ILE A 38 3.24 23.95 -16.31
N ARG A 39 4.23 23.27 -15.75
CA ARG A 39 4.31 22.95 -14.31
C ARG A 39 4.30 24.22 -13.47
N ALA A 40 5.05 25.25 -13.87
CA ALA A 40 5.10 26.51 -13.16
C ALA A 40 3.75 27.25 -13.16
N LEU A 41 2.95 27.12 -14.22
CA LEU A 41 1.62 27.72 -14.30
C LEU A 41 0.60 26.91 -13.49
N VAL A 42 0.51 25.61 -13.76
CA VAL A 42 -0.52 24.71 -13.21
C VAL A 42 -0.35 24.51 -11.71
N LEU A 43 0.87 24.22 -11.24
CA LEU A 43 1.11 23.94 -9.81
C LEU A 43 1.07 25.19 -8.92
N ARG A 44 1.03 26.38 -9.51
CA ARG A 44 0.83 27.64 -8.76
C ARG A 44 -0.64 28.00 -8.63
N ALA A 45 -1.52 27.44 -9.46
CA ALA A 45 -2.94 27.73 -9.41
C ALA A 45 -3.54 27.30 -8.06
N PRO A 46 -4.37 28.12 -7.42
CA PRO A 46 -5.13 27.69 -6.25
C PRO A 46 -6.19 26.68 -6.69
N ILE A 47 -6.14 25.47 -6.15
CA ILE A 47 -7.07 24.37 -6.44
C ILE A 47 -7.57 23.79 -5.12
N GLN A 48 -8.84 23.37 -5.11
CA GLN A 48 -9.49 22.69 -3.99
C GLN A 48 -10.28 21.52 -4.55
N PHE A 49 -10.28 20.35 -3.90
CA PHE A 49 -10.94 19.12 -4.39
C PHE A 49 -12.25 18.80 -3.64
N LYS A 50 -12.98 19.83 -3.20
CA LYS A 50 -14.20 19.67 -2.38
C LYS A 50 -15.49 19.50 -3.17
N GLU A 51 -15.46 19.89 -4.44
CA GLU A 51 -16.60 19.89 -5.35
C GLU A 51 -16.34 18.91 -6.49
N GLU A 52 -17.33 18.77 -7.37
CA GLU A 52 -17.23 17.90 -8.55
C GLU A 52 -16.00 18.28 -9.39
N GLU A 53 -15.33 17.25 -9.93
CA GLU A 53 -14.09 17.44 -10.67
C GLU A 53 -14.28 18.34 -11.91
N ASP A 54 -13.52 19.44 -11.98
CA ASP A 54 -13.48 20.38 -13.09
C ASP A 54 -12.22 20.21 -13.95
N GLU A 55 -12.20 20.88 -15.11
CA GLU A 55 -11.08 20.82 -16.05
C GLU A 55 -9.74 21.30 -15.44
N ARG A 56 -9.78 22.18 -14.44
CA ARG A 56 -8.58 22.73 -13.80
C ARG A 56 -7.96 21.71 -12.85
N GLN A 57 -8.79 21.04 -12.06
CA GLN A 57 -8.37 19.93 -11.20
C GLN A 57 -7.84 18.78 -12.06
N TYR A 58 -8.52 18.44 -13.15
CA TYR A 58 -8.04 17.42 -14.09
C TYR A 58 -6.66 17.76 -14.65
N LEU A 59 -6.46 18.99 -15.16
CA LEU A 59 -5.15 19.43 -15.67
C LEU A 59 -4.07 19.39 -14.59
N TRP A 60 -4.40 19.75 -13.35
CA TRP A 60 -3.46 19.64 -12.24
C TRP A 60 -3.09 18.19 -11.92
N MET A 61 -4.06 17.28 -11.91
CA MET A 61 -3.81 15.85 -11.68
C MET A 61 -2.96 15.25 -12.78
N GLU A 62 -3.17 15.62 -14.06
CA GLU A 62 -2.32 15.18 -15.17
C GLU A 62 -0.86 15.65 -15.00
N VAL A 63 -0.64 16.90 -14.57
CA VAL A 63 0.71 17.41 -14.29
C VAL A 63 1.34 16.66 -13.10
N MET A 64 0.58 16.38 -12.05
CA MET A 64 1.07 15.65 -10.89
C MET A 64 1.38 14.19 -11.21
N LYS A 65 0.54 13.54 -12.03
CA LYS A 65 0.77 12.19 -12.54
C LYS A 65 2.08 12.13 -13.31
N THR A 66 2.28 12.99 -14.31
CA THR A 66 3.51 12.98 -15.12
C THR A 66 4.76 13.20 -14.27
N MET A 67 4.70 14.11 -13.29
CA MET A 67 5.78 14.29 -12.32
C MET A 67 6.03 13.06 -11.46
N LEU A 68 4.97 12.37 -11.03
CA LEU A 68 5.11 11.16 -10.21
C LEU A 68 5.70 10.01 -11.03
N GLU A 69 5.24 9.79 -12.26
CA GLU A 69 5.79 8.78 -13.18
C GLU A 69 7.28 9.03 -13.43
N GLU A 70 7.69 10.28 -13.66
CA GLU A 70 9.10 10.66 -13.73
C GLU A 70 9.85 10.33 -12.42
N ALA A 71 9.28 10.70 -11.27
CA ALA A 71 9.91 10.44 -9.98
C ALA A 71 10.07 8.95 -9.68
N LEU A 72 9.17 8.09 -10.17
CA LEU A 72 9.21 6.64 -9.99
C LEU A 72 10.19 5.95 -10.95
N THR A 73 10.31 6.43 -12.19
CA THR A 73 11.07 5.76 -13.26
C THR A 73 12.48 6.27 -13.46
N LEU A 74 12.78 7.53 -13.07
CA LEU A 74 14.09 8.12 -13.28
C LEU A 74 15.13 7.58 -12.30
N SER A 75 16.25 7.11 -12.86
CA SER A 75 17.43 6.74 -12.08
C SER A 75 18.10 8.01 -11.55
N ILE A 76 18.27 8.07 -10.24
CA ILE A 76 18.99 9.13 -9.54
C ILE A 76 20.27 8.54 -8.97
N ALA A 77 21.31 9.35 -8.80
CA ALA A 77 22.55 8.85 -8.23
C ALA A 77 22.31 8.36 -6.79
N PRO A 78 22.97 7.27 -6.34
CA PRO A 78 22.84 6.80 -4.97
C PRO A 78 23.13 7.92 -3.96
N GLY A 79 22.21 8.14 -3.02
CA GLY A 79 22.30 9.20 -2.01
C GLY A 79 21.76 10.57 -2.45
N ASP A 80 21.42 10.77 -3.72
CA ASP A 80 20.75 11.99 -4.16
C ASP A 80 19.24 11.94 -3.84
N THR A 81 18.66 13.11 -3.57
CA THR A 81 17.21 13.25 -3.38
C THR A 81 16.57 13.64 -4.71
N SER A 82 15.46 12.98 -5.07
CA SER A 82 14.67 13.36 -6.25
C SER A 82 14.09 14.77 -6.07
N LYS A 83 14.51 15.70 -6.93
CA LYS A 83 14.00 17.07 -6.94
C LYS A 83 12.54 17.10 -7.37
N THR A 84 12.15 16.23 -8.31
CA THR A 84 10.77 16.11 -8.73
C THR A 84 9.88 15.65 -7.57
N LEU A 85 10.32 14.67 -6.79
CA LEU A 85 9.60 14.20 -5.61
C LEU A 85 9.49 15.27 -4.51
N GLN A 86 10.58 16.01 -4.27
CA GLN A 86 10.56 17.17 -3.37
C GLN A 86 9.52 18.20 -3.82
N ARG A 87 9.42 18.44 -5.14
CA ARG A 87 8.45 19.38 -5.70
C ARG A 87 7.01 18.89 -5.61
N ILE A 88 6.78 17.59 -5.74
CA ILE A 88 5.48 16.95 -5.46
C ILE A 88 5.10 17.21 -3.99
N HIS A 89 5.99 16.91 -3.06
CA HIS A 89 5.80 17.14 -1.62
C HIS A 89 5.46 18.60 -1.29
N GLU A 90 6.22 19.56 -1.83
CA GLU A 90 5.94 21.00 -1.67
C GLU A 90 4.56 21.41 -2.23
N THR A 91 4.15 20.79 -3.35
CA THR A 91 2.85 21.09 -3.96
C THR A 91 1.73 20.53 -3.10
N LEU A 92 1.86 19.30 -2.61
CA LEU A 92 0.87 18.65 -1.75
C LEU A 92 0.67 19.40 -0.42
N ASN A 93 1.71 20.03 0.13
CA ASN A 93 1.57 20.88 1.32
C ASN A 93 0.65 22.11 1.12
N ARG A 94 0.36 22.49 -0.13
CA ARG A 94 -0.42 23.69 -0.46
C ARG A 94 -1.85 23.36 -0.87
N VAL A 95 -2.17 22.09 -1.05
CA VAL A 95 -3.49 21.63 -1.50
C VAL A 95 -3.97 20.51 -0.59
N ASN A 96 -5.27 20.43 -0.36
CA ASN A 96 -5.88 19.40 0.47
C ASN A 96 -6.04 18.05 -0.23
N PHE A 97 -5.34 17.80 -1.35
CA PHE A 97 -5.57 16.63 -2.22
C PHE A 97 -5.62 15.32 -1.41
N LEU A 98 -4.61 15.01 -0.61
CA LEU A 98 -4.53 13.77 0.19
C LEU A 98 -5.56 13.64 1.33
N CYS A 99 -6.28 14.73 1.62
CA CYS A 99 -7.29 14.84 2.66
C CYS A 99 -8.71 15.02 2.10
N GLU A 100 -8.88 15.05 0.78
CA GLU A 100 -10.20 15.18 0.17
C GLU A 100 -10.72 13.81 -0.24
N PHE A 101 -11.88 13.48 0.31
CA PHE A 101 -12.44 12.13 0.30
C PHE A 101 -13.63 11.98 -0.66
N GLN A 102 -13.95 13.03 -1.43
CA GLN A 102 -15.07 13.12 -2.37
C GLN A 102 -16.35 12.41 -1.88
N ASN A 103 -16.64 12.56 -0.59
CA ASN A 103 -17.81 11.93 0.02
C ASN A 103 -19.06 12.36 -0.77
N HIS A 104 -19.79 11.38 -1.31
CA HIS A 104 -21.01 11.55 -2.11
C HIS A 104 -20.84 11.93 -3.58
N GLN A 105 -19.62 11.88 -4.13
CA GLN A 105 -19.36 12.01 -5.57
C GLN A 105 -18.63 10.76 -6.10
N THR A 106 -18.70 10.54 -7.42
CA THR A 106 -17.94 9.47 -8.06
C THR A 106 -16.61 10.04 -8.54
N PRO A 107 -15.49 9.79 -7.84
CA PRO A 107 -14.19 10.29 -8.26
C PRO A 107 -13.79 9.75 -9.62
N SER A 108 -13.00 10.53 -10.37
CA SER A 108 -12.45 10.02 -11.61
C SER A 108 -11.44 8.89 -11.32
N PRO A 109 -11.22 7.98 -12.29
CA PRO A 109 -10.16 6.99 -12.19
C PRO A 109 -8.78 7.62 -11.95
N LEU A 110 -8.51 8.79 -12.55
CA LEU A 110 -7.24 9.51 -12.37
C LEU A 110 -7.08 10.01 -10.93
N PHE A 111 -8.13 10.56 -10.33
CA PHE A 111 -8.11 10.98 -8.92
C PHE A 111 -7.78 9.80 -8.00
N CYS A 112 -8.48 8.67 -8.17
CA CYS A 112 -8.28 7.49 -7.35
C CYS A 112 -6.86 6.93 -7.51
N ALA A 113 -6.39 6.76 -8.74
CA ALA A 113 -5.06 6.22 -9.00
C ALA A 113 -3.96 7.14 -8.49
N LEU A 114 -4.06 8.45 -8.70
CA LEU A 114 -3.07 9.41 -8.22
C LEU A 114 -3.00 9.44 -6.68
N GLN A 115 -4.15 9.39 -6.00
CA GLN A 115 -4.20 9.26 -4.54
C GLN A 115 -3.52 7.97 -4.05
N LEU A 116 -3.81 6.83 -4.70
CA LEU A 116 -3.21 5.54 -4.37
C LEU A 116 -1.69 5.57 -4.57
N CYS A 117 -1.21 6.10 -5.70
CA CYS A 117 0.22 6.25 -5.98
C CYS A 117 0.93 7.20 -5.00
N LEU A 118 0.20 8.09 -4.33
CA LEU A 118 0.72 8.99 -3.28
C LEU A 118 0.46 8.47 -1.86
N SER A 119 0.12 7.19 -1.68
CA SER A 119 -0.23 6.62 -0.37
C SER A 119 0.84 6.82 0.70
N SER A 120 2.13 6.72 0.37
CA SER A 120 3.22 6.97 1.34
C SER A 120 3.21 8.40 1.90
N PHE A 121 2.88 9.41 1.08
CA PHE A 121 2.65 10.77 1.57
C PHE A 121 1.35 10.88 2.38
N ALA A 122 0.31 10.14 1.98
CA ALA A 122 -0.95 10.11 2.71
C ALA A 122 -0.86 9.40 4.07
N LEU A 123 0.21 8.65 4.34
CA LEU A 123 0.52 8.08 5.65
C LEU A 123 1.55 8.92 6.44
N ASN A 124 1.82 10.15 6.00
CA ASN A 124 2.68 11.09 6.73
C ASN A 124 1.82 12.17 7.43
N ARG A 125 1.90 12.21 8.76
CA ARG A 125 1.17 13.17 9.61
C ARG A 125 1.52 14.63 9.36
N ASP A 126 2.71 14.93 8.82
CA ASP A 126 3.12 16.31 8.51
C ASP A 126 2.45 16.84 7.23
N LEU A 127 1.93 15.94 6.38
CA LEU A 127 1.34 16.28 5.08
C LEU A 127 -0.18 16.15 5.04
N THR A 128 -0.74 15.27 5.87
CA THR A 128 -2.14 14.89 5.76
C THR A 128 -2.82 14.82 7.12
N LEU A 129 -4.13 15.00 7.12
CA LEU A 129 -4.97 14.77 8.27
C LEU A 129 -5.47 13.32 8.27
N PRO A 130 -5.73 12.73 9.45
CA PRO A 130 -6.33 11.40 9.52
C PRO A 130 -7.74 11.40 8.92
N CYS A 131 -8.10 10.31 8.22
CA CYS A 131 -9.46 10.15 7.69
C CYS A 131 -10.48 9.99 8.83
N ARG A 132 -11.70 10.45 8.59
CA ARG A 132 -12.86 10.19 9.44
C ARG A 132 -13.45 8.83 9.09
N ARG A 133 -14.21 8.25 10.03
CA ARG A 133 -14.93 7.00 9.80
C ARG A 133 -15.91 7.09 8.63
N THR A 134 -16.44 8.27 8.35
CA THR A 134 -17.38 8.54 7.25
C THR A 134 -16.73 8.65 5.88
N ASP A 135 -15.39 8.65 5.82
CA ASP A 135 -14.62 8.92 4.59
C ASP A 135 -14.26 7.65 3.81
N TYR A 136 -14.80 6.49 4.23
CA TYR A 136 -14.65 5.22 3.55
C TYR A 136 -15.81 4.25 3.82
N ASN A 137 -16.07 3.36 2.86
CA ASN A 137 -17.07 2.32 2.99
C ASN A 137 -16.52 1.06 3.70
N LEU A 138 -16.87 0.88 4.98
CA LEU A 138 -16.41 -0.25 5.79
C LEU A 138 -16.79 -1.63 5.20
N LEU A 139 -17.95 -1.73 4.55
CA LEU A 139 -18.35 -3.00 3.90
C LEU A 139 -17.39 -3.36 2.77
N GLY A 140 -17.00 -2.38 1.96
CA GLY A 140 -16.02 -2.55 0.89
C GLY A 140 -14.63 -2.88 1.43
N VAL A 141 -14.20 -2.18 2.49
CA VAL A 141 -12.90 -2.38 3.16
C VAL A 141 -12.74 -3.80 3.69
N TYR A 142 -13.76 -4.33 4.36
CA TYR A 142 -13.73 -5.70 4.88
C TYR A 142 -14.25 -6.74 3.89
N SER A 143 -14.54 -6.33 2.66
CA SER A 143 -15.08 -7.20 1.63
C SER A 143 -16.34 -7.96 2.05
N TYR A 144 -17.17 -7.33 2.89
CA TYR A 144 -18.36 -7.96 3.43
C TYR A 144 -19.40 -8.19 2.33
N GLY A 145 -19.80 -9.44 2.15
CA GLY A 145 -20.74 -9.86 1.12
C GLY A 145 -20.10 -10.26 -0.20
N ASP A 146 -18.78 -10.08 -0.36
CA ASP A 146 -18.09 -10.52 -1.58
C ASP A 146 -18.18 -12.03 -1.77
N GLU A 147 -18.35 -12.43 -3.03
CA GLU A 147 -18.26 -13.82 -3.46
C GLU A 147 -16.81 -14.31 -3.44
N VAL A 148 -16.65 -15.58 -3.07
CA VAL A 148 -15.36 -16.28 -3.08
C VAL A 148 -15.23 -17.03 -4.41
N GLY A 149 -14.00 -17.20 -4.91
CA GLY A 149 -13.76 -17.85 -6.20
C GLY A 149 -13.82 -16.89 -7.40
N VAL A 150 -13.89 -15.58 -7.15
CA VAL A 150 -13.72 -14.51 -8.12
C VAL A 150 -12.49 -13.68 -7.72
N PRO A 151 -11.63 -13.25 -8.66
CA PRO A 151 -10.53 -12.36 -8.34
C PRO A 151 -11.03 -11.09 -7.64
N PHE A 152 -10.45 -10.77 -6.48
CA PHE A 152 -10.62 -9.46 -5.85
C PHE A 152 -9.98 -8.36 -6.67
N ILE A 153 -8.80 -8.65 -7.22
CA ILE A 153 -8.03 -7.76 -8.08
C ILE A 153 -8.23 -8.22 -9.51
N ASP A 154 -9.13 -7.55 -10.20
CA ASP A 154 -9.41 -7.79 -11.60
C ASP A 154 -8.39 -7.05 -12.49
N HIS A 155 -7.94 -7.70 -13.56
CA HIS A 155 -6.96 -7.13 -14.50
C HIS A 155 -7.59 -6.12 -15.46
N GLU A 156 -8.85 -6.33 -15.84
CA GLU A 156 -9.59 -5.51 -16.81
C GLU A 156 -10.31 -4.34 -16.12
N ASN A 157 -10.87 -4.56 -14.93
CA ASN A 157 -11.70 -3.61 -14.19
C ASN A 157 -11.21 -3.46 -12.75
N LEU A 158 -10.02 -2.87 -12.57
CA LEU A 158 -9.46 -2.63 -11.23
C LEU A 158 -10.33 -1.61 -10.47
N ASP A 159 -10.91 -2.02 -9.33
CA ASP A 159 -11.77 -1.19 -8.50
C ASP A 159 -10.96 -0.17 -7.67
N LEU A 160 -10.51 0.90 -8.34
CA LEU A 160 -9.73 1.96 -7.73
C LEU A 160 -10.46 2.65 -6.56
N PRO A 161 -11.77 2.96 -6.61
CA PRO A 161 -12.50 3.52 -5.47
C PRO A 161 -12.43 2.64 -4.23
N ARG A 162 -12.60 1.33 -4.37
CA ARG A 162 -12.53 0.41 -3.24
C ARG A 162 -11.12 0.30 -2.65
N LEU A 163 -10.10 0.27 -3.51
CA LEU A 163 -8.71 0.33 -3.07
C LEU A 163 -8.43 1.62 -2.29
N LEU A 164 -9.02 2.73 -2.73
CA LEU A 164 -8.94 4.02 -2.06
C LEU A 164 -9.60 4.00 -0.67
N ASP A 165 -10.76 3.36 -0.55
CA ASP A 165 -11.42 3.12 0.74
C ASP A 165 -10.52 2.33 1.71
N ILE A 166 -9.85 1.28 1.23
CA ILE A 166 -8.88 0.51 2.03
C ILE A 166 -7.73 1.41 2.48
N ARG A 167 -7.19 2.25 1.58
CA ARG A 167 -6.15 3.23 1.93
C ARG A 167 -6.64 4.22 2.98
N HIS A 168 -7.86 4.77 2.85
CA HIS A 168 -8.43 5.71 3.83
C HIS A 168 -8.64 5.08 5.21
N PHE A 169 -9.07 3.81 5.25
CA PHE A 169 -9.13 3.04 6.48
C PHE A 169 -7.76 3.02 7.17
N TRP A 170 -6.70 2.65 6.44
CA TRP A 170 -5.35 2.62 7.01
C TRP A 170 -4.86 4.00 7.42
N GLN A 171 -5.08 5.04 6.60
CA GLN A 171 -4.74 6.43 6.94
C GLN A 171 -5.39 6.89 8.24
N ARG A 172 -6.65 6.52 8.49
CA ARG A 172 -7.30 6.78 9.78
C ARG A 172 -6.57 6.05 10.93
N HIS A 173 -6.41 4.74 10.82
CA HIS A 173 -5.95 3.92 11.95
C HIS A 173 -4.45 4.07 12.26
N VAL A 174 -3.62 4.47 11.28
CA VAL A 174 -2.19 4.71 11.52
C VAL A 174 -1.87 6.17 11.85
N LEU A 175 -2.78 7.12 11.59
CA LEU A 175 -2.55 8.54 11.87
C LEU A 175 -3.42 9.12 12.98
N ASN A 176 -4.54 8.49 13.38
CA ASN A 176 -5.40 9.02 14.43
C ASN A 176 -5.15 8.32 15.78
N SER A 177 -4.58 9.04 16.74
CA SER A 177 -4.32 8.51 18.09
C SER A 177 -5.61 8.17 18.86
N VAL A 178 -6.73 8.80 18.52
CA VAL A 178 -8.03 8.59 19.20
C VAL A 178 -8.64 7.23 18.84
N GLU A 179 -8.20 6.58 17.76
CA GLU A 179 -8.65 5.22 17.44
C GLU A 179 -8.10 4.19 18.43
N LEU A 180 -6.98 4.49 19.09
CA LEU A 180 -6.27 3.55 19.98
C LEU A 180 -5.97 2.21 19.29
N SER A 181 -5.44 2.28 18.06
CA SER A 181 -5.16 1.10 17.23
C SER A 181 -3.70 1.04 16.77
N PHE A 182 -3.42 1.16 15.46
CA PHE A 182 -2.10 0.97 14.87
C PHE A 182 -1.21 2.21 14.92
N GLN A 183 -1.75 3.35 15.36
CA GLN A 183 -1.06 4.62 15.32
C GLN A 183 0.23 4.63 16.13
N GLU A 184 0.20 4.14 17.37
CA GLU A 184 1.36 4.11 18.25
C GLU A 184 2.49 3.30 17.62
N CYS A 185 2.17 2.06 17.23
CA CYS A 185 3.08 1.15 16.55
C CYS A 185 3.71 1.78 15.29
N PHE A 186 2.88 2.42 14.46
CA PHE A 186 3.34 3.07 13.23
C PHE A 186 4.24 4.29 13.51
N SER A 187 3.94 5.06 14.56
CA SER A 187 4.75 6.23 14.93
C SER A 187 6.09 5.87 15.55
N GLU A 188 6.19 4.71 16.20
CA GLU A 188 7.42 4.19 16.79
C GLU A 188 8.39 3.59 15.76
N LEU A 189 7.93 3.34 14.54
CA LEU A 189 8.80 2.83 13.48
C LEU A 189 9.91 3.83 13.15
N PRO A 190 11.16 3.35 12.98
CA PRO A 190 12.25 4.14 12.40
C PRO A 190 11.87 4.74 11.03
N GLU A 191 12.40 5.92 10.70
CA GLU A 191 12.10 6.60 9.42
C GLU A 191 12.47 5.77 8.18
N ASP A 192 13.52 4.96 8.27
CA ASP A 192 13.93 4.05 7.21
C ASP A 192 12.98 2.86 7.04
N MET A 193 12.21 2.52 8.07
CA MET A 193 11.18 1.46 8.07
C MET A 193 9.78 1.98 7.73
N LYS A 194 9.59 3.30 7.56
CA LYS A 194 8.32 3.88 7.14
C LYS A 194 8.11 3.78 5.62
N PRO A 195 6.85 3.83 5.14
CA PRO A 195 6.57 3.75 3.72
C PRO A 195 7.29 4.83 2.90
N LYS A 196 8.01 4.41 1.87
CA LYS A 196 8.71 5.30 0.91
C LYS A 196 7.97 5.34 -0.42
N VAL A 197 8.03 6.46 -1.13
CA VAL A 197 7.34 6.64 -2.42
C VAL A 197 7.97 5.80 -3.53
N ARG A 198 9.30 5.76 -3.58
CA ARG A 198 10.06 5.15 -4.68
C ARG A 198 11.16 4.24 -4.18
N LYS A 199 11.49 3.20 -4.94
CA LYS A 199 12.73 2.44 -4.77
C LYS A 199 13.92 3.29 -5.17
N GLU A 200 15.08 2.99 -4.60
CA GLU A 200 16.33 3.67 -4.97
C GLU A 200 16.69 3.36 -6.42
N ILE A 201 16.56 2.09 -6.80
CA ILE A 201 16.83 1.58 -8.15
C ILE A 201 15.49 1.42 -8.89
N PRO A 202 15.18 2.23 -9.92
CA PRO A 202 13.89 2.18 -10.61
C PRO A 202 13.60 0.85 -11.32
N THR A 203 14.64 0.15 -11.80
CA THR A 203 14.48 -1.14 -12.48
C THR A 203 14.01 -2.26 -11.55
N GLU A 204 14.00 -2.02 -10.24
CA GLU A 204 13.44 -2.93 -9.24
C GLU A 204 11.97 -2.64 -8.94
N ALA A 205 11.37 -1.56 -9.48
CA ALA A 205 9.97 -1.23 -9.24
C ALA A 205 9.02 -2.31 -9.80
N SER A 206 9.42 -3.00 -10.87
CA SER A 206 8.70 -4.15 -11.44
C SER A 206 9.06 -5.49 -10.81
N LYS A 207 9.96 -5.50 -9.84
CA LYS A 207 10.36 -6.71 -9.10
C LYS A 207 9.74 -6.69 -7.72
N LEU A 208 9.25 -7.84 -7.27
CA LEU A 208 8.81 -8.03 -5.90
C LEU A 208 10.01 -7.85 -4.95
N SER A 209 9.85 -7.00 -3.93
CA SER A 209 10.86 -6.84 -2.88
C SER A 209 10.96 -8.10 -2.03
N SER A 210 12.14 -8.37 -1.49
CA SER A 210 12.39 -9.54 -0.65
C SER A 210 11.90 -9.37 0.78
N SER A 211 11.63 -8.15 1.26
CA SER A 211 11.11 -7.92 2.61
C SER A 211 9.99 -6.88 2.58
N TRP A 212 8.93 -7.14 3.33
CA TRP A 212 7.76 -6.29 3.45
C TRP A 212 7.32 -6.17 4.91
N LEU A 213 6.91 -4.98 5.30
CA LEU A 213 6.45 -4.63 6.64
C LEU A 213 4.99 -4.17 6.58
N GLY A 214 4.13 -4.59 7.51
CA GLY A 214 2.73 -4.20 7.42
C GLY A 214 1.82 -4.61 8.55
N PHE A 215 0.53 -4.34 8.32
CA PHE A 215 -0.58 -4.59 9.24
C PHE A 215 -1.73 -5.29 8.52
N TYR A 216 -2.54 -6.01 9.29
CA TYR A 216 -3.84 -6.52 8.86
C TYR A 216 -4.88 -6.29 9.96
N SER A 217 -6.17 -6.31 9.61
CA SER A 217 -7.24 -6.16 10.58
C SER A 217 -8.37 -7.16 10.34
N CYS A 218 -8.98 -7.65 11.43
CA CYS A 218 -10.13 -8.56 11.46
C CYS A 218 -11.41 -7.87 11.96
N ILE A 219 -12.58 -8.47 11.68
CA ILE A 219 -13.86 -8.17 12.37
C ILE A 219 -14.21 -9.34 13.27
N HIS A 220 -14.49 -9.06 14.56
CA HIS A 220 -15.04 -10.04 15.48
C HIS A 220 -16.01 -9.40 16.49
N PRO A 221 -17.21 -9.96 16.73
CA PRO A 221 -17.88 -11.02 15.98
C PRO A 221 -18.62 -10.51 14.72
N LEU A 222 -18.75 -11.37 13.71
CA LEU A 222 -19.31 -11.04 12.38
C LEU A 222 -20.82 -10.67 12.40
N SER A 223 -21.53 -10.96 13.49
CA SER A 223 -23.00 -10.95 13.58
C SER A 223 -23.65 -9.56 13.58
N ASP A 224 -22.90 -8.49 13.86
CA ASP A 224 -23.48 -7.20 14.26
C ASP A 224 -23.06 -5.99 13.42
N LEU A 225 -22.48 -6.21 12.24
CA LEU A 225 -22.06 -5.16 11.29
C LEU A 225 -23.22 -4.23 10.84
N GLN A 226 -24.46 -4.75 10.90
CA GLN A 226 -25.68 -4.00 10.57
C GLN A 226 -26.35 -3.35 11.79
N LYS A 227 -25.94 -3.68 13.02
CA LYS A 227 -26.80 -3.48 14.20
C LYS A 227 -26.43 -2.35 15.14
N ASN A 228 -25.21 -1.82 15.22
CA ASN A 228 -24.96 -0.63 16.04
C ASN A 228 -23.60 0.03 15.87
N THR A 229 -23.55 1.28 16.34
CA THR A 229 -22.46 2.24 16.58
C THR A 229 -21.28 1.76 17.44
N ASP A 230 -21.20 0.46 17.77
CA ASP A 230 -20.18 -0.06 18.68
C ASP A 230 -18.98 -0.63 17.92
N ARG A 231 -17.79 -0.37 18.45
CA ARG A 231 -16.46 -0.72 17.95
C ARG A 231 -16.28 -2.25 17.84
N GLN A 232 -16.03 -2.77 16.63
CA GLN A 232 -16.17 -4.20 16.27
C GLN A 232 -14.99 -4.80 15.48
N THR A 233 -13.96 -4.00 15.21
CA THR A 233 -12.78 -4.47 14.48
C THR A 233 -11.61 -4.70 15.42
N CYS A 234 -10.66 -5.55 15.02
CA CYS A 234 -9.35 -5.65 15.66
C CYS A 234 -8.56 -4.32 15.57
N ALA A 235 -9.00 -3.39 14.71
CA ALA A 235 -8.53 -2.02 14.68
C ALA A 235 -9.26 -1.10 15.69
N ASP A 236 -10.16 -1.61 16.53
CA ASP A 236 -10.94 -0.84 17.52
C ASP A 236 -10.80 -1.32 18.98
N ILE A 237 -10.19 -2.49 19.28
CA ILE A 237 -10.19 -3.11 20.62
C ILE A 237 -8.90 -2.80 21.42
N GLU A 238 -9.07 -2.73 22.74
CA GLU A 238 -8.12 -2.75 23.88
C GLU A 238 -7.06 -3.89 23.86
N ILE A 239 -6.59 -4.32 22.68
CA ILE A 239 -5.39 -5.16 22.50
C ILE A 239 -4.15 -4.27 22.43
N HIS A 240 -4.33 -2.98 22.12
CA HIS A 240 -3.27 -1.97 22.00
C HIS A 240 -3.15 -1.03 23.20
N GLY A 241 -4.09 -1.06 24.16
CA GLY A 241 -4.10 -0.19 25.33
C GLY A 241 -3.88 -0.95 26.65
N GLU A 242 -3.38 -0.26 27.68
CA GLU A 242 -3.35 -0.80 29.05
C GLU A 242 -4.78 -1.04 29.54
N VAL A 243 -5.16 -2.30 29.73
CA VAL A 243 -6.37 -2.65 30.49
C VAL A 243 -6.15 -2.21 31.94
N ILE A 244 -6.81 -1.12 32.35
CA ILE A 244 -6.88 -0.74 33.77
C ILE A 244 -7.96 -1.60 34.42
N ASP A 245 -7.55 -2.68 35.10
CA ASP A 245 -8.45 -3.45 35.95
C ASP A 245 -8.85 -2.63 37.20
N PRO A 246 -10.15 -2.33 37.44
CA PRO A 246 -10.58 -1.56 38.60
C PRO A 246 -10.54 -2.33 39.93
N MET A 247 -10.21 -3.63 39.96
CA MET A 247 -10.35 -4.43 41.18
C MET A 247 -9.22 -5.41 41.46
N VAL A 248 -7.97 -4.93 41.57
CA VAL A 248 -6.97 -5.61 42.42
C VAL A 248 -6.20 -4.58 43.23
N GLY A 249 -6.28 -4.69 44.56
CA GLY A 249 -5.79 -3.70 45.51
C GLY A 249 -4.35 -3.25 45.29
N GLY A 250 -4.19 -1.99 44.89
CA GLY A 250 -3.04 -1.16 45.26
C GLY A 250 -1.65 -1.59 44.78
N ARG A 251 -1.53 -2.57 43.89
CA ARG A 251 -0.27 -2.90 43.21
C ARG A 251 -0.48 -2.85 41.71
N ARG A 252 0.23 -1.93 41.06
CA ARG A 252 0.38 -1.88 39.60
C ARG A 252 1.04 -3.17 39.14
N VAL A 253 0.26 -4.13 38.70
CA VAL A 253 0.76 -5.31 37.99
C VAL A 253 0.30 -5.13 36.56
N ALA A 254 1.19 -4.60 35.72
CA ALA A 254 0.98 -4.53 34.28
C ALA A 254 0.86 -5.96 33.75
N TRP A 255 -0.36 -6.40 33.45
CA TRP A 255 -0.59 -7.67 32.76
C TRP A 255 -0.10 -7.51 31.33
N LYS A 256 1.16 -7.93 31.08
CA LYS A 256 1.72 -8.63 29.91
C LYS A 256 1.12 -8.39 28.49
N ALA A 257 0.52 -7.23 28.22
CA ALA A 257 0.38 -6.59 26.90
C ALA A 257 1.42 -5.45 26.74
N MET A 258 2.37 -5.38 27.68
CA MET A 258 3.54 -4.50 27.69
C MET A 258 4.72 -5.10 26.89
N THR A 259 4.43 -5.73 25.75
CA THR A 259 5.48 -6.15 24.81
C THR A 259 5.25 -5.42 23.50
N THR A 260 5.59 -4.12 23.49
CA THR A 260 5.76 -3.22 22.33
C THR A 260 4.63 -3.21 21.29
N GLY A 261 4.04 -2.05 20.98
CA GLY A 261 3.04 -1.92 19.91
C GLY A 261 3.47 -2.57 18.57
N LEU A 262 4.78 -2.67 18.35
CA LEU A 262 5.46 -3.36 17.25
C LEU A 262 5.18 -4.87 17.08
N THR A 263 4.62 -5.60 18.05
CA THR A 263 4.23 -7.03 17.87
C THR A 263 3.11 -7.23 16.83
N ASN A 264 2.33 -6.18 16.59
CA ASN A 264 1.28 -6.13 15.57
C ASN A 264 1.82 -5.83 14.17
N VAL A 265 3.08 -5.42 14.06
CA VAL A 265 3.76 -5.21 12.79
C VAL A 265 4.33 -6.54 12.32
N LYS A 266 3.96 -6.95 11.10
CA LYS A 266 4.43 -8.22 10.51
C LYS A 266 5.49 -7.95 9.45
N ILE A 267 6.52 -8.80 9.44
CA ILE A 267 7.53 -8.86 8.38
C ILE A 267 7.23 -10.07 7.49
N LEU A 268 7.30 -9.89 6.17
CA LEU A 268 7.27 -10.95 5.17
C LEU A 268 8.61 -10.98 4.44
N ASP A 269 9.35 -12.07 4.60
CA ASP A 269 10.61 -12.31 3.88
C ASP A 269 10.37 -13.31 2.75
N LEU A 270 10.61 -12.89 1.50
CA LEU A 270 10.23 -13.58 0.28
C LEU A 270 11.47 -13.90 -0.57
N LYS A 271 11.46 -15.07 -1.19
CA LYS A 271 12.43 -15.53 -2.20
C LYS A 271 11.71 -16.13 -3.40
N PRO A 272 12.32 -16.15 -4.60
CA PRO A 272 11.75 -16.82 -5.77
C PRO A 272 11.47 -18.30 -5.49
N SER A 273 10.39 -18.82 -6.07
CA SER A 273 9.99 -20.21 -5.94
C SER A 273 9.65 -20.81 -7.31
N GLU A 274 9.85 -22.12 -7.46
CA GLU A 274 9.42 -22.88 -8.65
C GLU A 274 8.03 -23.53 -8.44
N HIS A 275 7.48 -23.45 -7.24
CA HIS A 275 6.22 -24.08 -6.89
C HIS A 275 5.02 -23.36 -7.52
N SER A 276 4.14 -24.13 -8.17
CA SER A 276 2.91 -23.62 -8.77
C SER A 276 1.80 -23.38 -7.74
N TRP A 277 0.85 -22.50 -8.08
CA TRP A 277 -0.33 -22.23 -7.26
C TRP A 277 -1.21 -23.49 -7.06
N PRO A 278 -1.47 -23.94 -5.82
CA PRO A 278 -2.28 -25.13 -5.57
C PRO A 278 -3.73 -25.01 -6.04
N GLN A 279 -4.31 -26.11 -6.55
CA GLN A 279 -5.70 -26.13 -7.03
C GLN A 279 -6.73 -25.77 -5.94
N LYS A 280 -6.46 -26.14 -4.67
CA LYS A 280 -7.32 -25.75 -3.53
C LYS A 280 -7.36 -24.22 -3.38
N CYS A 281 -6.21 -23.56 -3.53
CA CYS A 281 -6.12 -22.11 -3.50
C CYS A 281 -6.82 -21.48 -4.71
N SER A 282 -6.65 -22.03 -5.92
CA SER A 282 -7.30 -21.54 -7.14
C SER A 282 -8.83 -21.51 -7.08
N LYS A 283 -9.46 -22.37 -6.26
CA LYS A 283 -10.92 -22.37 -6.07
C LYS A 283 -11.41 -21.16 -5.26
N ILE A 284 -10.54 -20.60 -4.42
CA ILE A 284 -10.86 -19.51 -3.49
C ILE A 284 -10.33 -18.18 -4.05
N MET A 285 -9.07 -18.18 -4.47
CA MET A 285 -8.35 -17.06 -5.10
C MET A 285 -7.84 -17.53 -6.47
N PRO A 286 -8.68 -17.45 -7.52
CA PRO A 286 -8.30 -17.89 -8.86
C PRO A 286 -7.19 -17.03 -9.44
N LEU A 287 -6.43 -17.59 -10.39
CA LEU A 287 -5.52 -16.81 -11.23
C LEU A 287 -6.34 -15.78 -12.03
N ALA A 288 -5.79 -14.59 -12.21
CA ALA A 288 -6.41 -13.55 -13.01
C ALA A 288 -5.65 -13.38 -14.33
N GLY A 289 -6.27 -12.65 -15.27
CA GLY A 289 -5.73 -12.45 -16.61
C GLY A 289 -5.78 -13.69 -17.50
N GLY A 290 -5.20 -13.56 -18.69
CA GLY A 290 -5.17 -14.61 -19.71
C GLY A 290 -4.01 -15.62 -19.58
N PRO A 291 -3.91 -16.58 -20.51
CA PRO A 291 -2.79 -17.53 -20.58
C PRO A 291 -1.42 -16.86 -20.67
N ASP A 292 -1.35 -15.69 -21.33
CA ASP A 292 -0.11 -14.94 -21.57
C ASP A 292 0.28 -14.01 -20.42
N THR A 293 -0.48 -14.01 -19.32
CA THR A 293 -0.16 -13.20 -18.14
C THR A 293 1.14 -13.68 -17.52
N LYS A 294 2.11 -12.77 -17.41
CA LYS A 294 3.39 -13.05 -16.78
C LYS A 294 3.21 -13.23 -15.28
N ARG A 295 3.59 -14.41 -14.78
CA ARG A 295 3.49 -14.78 -13.36
C ARG A 295 4.85 -15.09 -12.78
N THR A 296 5.11 -14.59 -11.57
CA THR A 296 6.33 -14.89 -10.81
C THR A 296 5.94 -15.45 -9.45
N TYR A 297 6.40 -16.67 -9.16
CA TYR A 297 6.11 -17.39 -7.92
C TYR A 297 7.17 -17.10 -6.86
N PHE A 298 6.75 -17.13 -5.61
CA PHE A 298 7.61 -16.87 -4.46
C PHE A 298 7.18 -17.71 -3.26
N GLU A 299 8.12 -17.87 -2.33
CA GLU A 299 7.90 -18.49 -1.04
C GLU A 299 8.72 -17.76 0.03
N GLY A 300 8.45 -18.03 1.30
CA GLY A 300 9.04 -17.22 2.35
C GLY A 300 8.57 -17.55 3.75
N LYS A 301 8.85 -16.63 4.67
CA LYS A 301 8.44 -16.70 6.07
C LYS A 301 7.82 -15.38 6.52
N GLN A 302 6.78 -15.46 7.36
CA GLN A 302 6.17 -14.31 8.02
C GLN A 302 6.53 -14.35 9.51
N ARG A 303 7.01 -13.23 10.05
CA ARG A 303 7.39 -13.09 11.46
C ARG A 303 6.81 -11.82 12.08
N SER A 304 6.85 -11.71 13.38
CA SER A 304 6.57 -10.45 14.09
C SER A 304 7.81 -9.56 14.05
N TYR A 305 7.66 -8.24 13.90
CA TYR A 305 8.80 -7.31 13.73
C TYR A 305 9.84 -7.41 14.87
N ASN A 306 9.38 -7.56 16.11
CA ASN A 306 10.26 -7.74 17.28
C ASN A 306 10.50 -9.21 17.67
N GLY A 307 9.89 -10.17 16.97
CA GLY A 307 9.99 -11.60 17.23
C GLY A 307 10.87 -12.29 16.20
N LEU A 308 12.11 -11.80 16.01
CA LEU A 308 13.03 -12.36 15.01
C LEU A 308 13.45 -13.80 15.34
N ASP A 309 13.39 -14.16 16.62
CA ASP A 309 13.74 -15.48 17.18
C ASP A 309 12.53 -16.44 17.23
N GLU A 310 11.33 -16.03 16.79
CA GLU A 310 10.15 -16.91 16.73
C GLU A 310 10.13 -17.71 15.41
N GLY A 311 9.71 -18.98 15.48
CA GLY A 311 9.40 -19.80 14.32
C GLY A 311 8.46 -19.06 13.36
N GLY A 312 8.88 -18.89 12.10
CA GLY A 312 8.13 -18.12 11.12
C GLY A 312 7.02 -18.93 10.45
N ASN A 313 5.87 -18.30 10.22
CA ASN A 313 4.77 -18.88 9.44
C ASN A 313 5.19 -19.02 7.98
N HIS A 314 4.79 -20.12 7.32
CA HIS A 314 5.14 -20.35 5.93
C HIS A 314 4.37 -19.42 4.99
N VAL A 315 5.08 -18.91 3.97
CA VAL A 315 4.50 -18.07 2.91
C VAL A 315 4.74 -18.72 1.57
N PHE A 316 3.72 -18.74 0.71
CA PHE A 316 3.89 -19.02 -0.71
C PHE A 316 2.86 -18.26 -1.53
N GLY A 317 3.22 -17.89 -2.76
CA GLY A 317 2.36 -17.02 -3.55
C GLY A 317 2.88 -16.76 -4.95
N PHE A 318 2.21 -15.81 -5.60
CA PHE A 318 2.58 -15.34 -6.93
C PHE A 318 2.23 -13.87 -7.12
N THR A 319 2.87 -13.26 -8.10
CA THR A 319 2.52 -11.96 -8.67
C THR A 319 2.06 -12.11 -10.11
N GLU A 320 1.17 -11.24 -10.56
CA GLU A 320 0.71 -11.13 -11.94
C GLU A 320 0.81 -9.66 -12.39
N GLU A 321 1.44 -9.42 -13.53
CA GLU A 321 1.46 -8.08 -14.13
C GLU A 321 0.08 -7.73 -14.68
N ILE A 322 -0.45 -6.55 -14.32
CA ILE A 322 -1.69 -6.03 -14.90
C ILE A 322 -1.29 -5.18 -16.11
N ALA A 323 -1.52 -5.71 -17.30
CA ALA A 323 -1.05 -5.10 -18.55
C ALA A 323 -1.77 -3.78 -18.88
N ALA A 324 -3.04 -3.65 -18.50
CA ALA A 324 -3.82 -2.45 -18.78
C ALA A 324 -3.49 -1.32 -17.80
N PRO A 325 -3.36 -0.06 -18.28
CA PRO A 325 -3.24 1.08 -17.40
C PRO A 325 -4.58 1.33 -16.69
N HIS A 326 -4.51 1.68 -15.40
CA HIS A 326 -5.67 2.01 -14.57
C HIS A 326 -5.51 3.41 -13.99
N GLY A 327 -6.55 4.24 -14.15
CA GLY A 327 -6.50 5.66 -13.77
C GLY A 327 -5.37 6.44 -14.45
N GLY A 328 -4.96 5.99 -15.63
CA GLY A 328 -3.87 6.58 -16.39
C GLY A 328 -2.47 6.09 -16.00
N PHE A 329 -2.30 5.29 -14.94
CA PHE A 329 -1.00 4.76 -14.53
C PHE A 329 -0.79 3.34 -15.05
N GLU A 330 0.43 3.06 -15.50
CA GLU A 330 0.93 1.71 -15.79
C GLU A 330 1.65 1.11 -14.57
N GLY A 331 2.00 -0.18 -14.64
CA GLY A 331 2.83 -0.83 -13.62
C GLY A 331 2.08 -1.34 -12.39
N TRP A 332 0.76 -1.47 -12.49
CA TRP A 332 -0.04 -2.19 -11.49
C TRP A 332 0.32 -3.68 -11.51
N MET A 333 0.41 -4.30 -10.33
CA MET A 333 0.59 -5.74 -10.22
C MET A 333 -0.40 -6.32 -9.22
N ARG A 334 -0.96 -7.49 -9.51
CA ARG A 334 -1.70 -8.29 -8.54
C ARG A 334 -0.72 -9.17 -7.77
N ILE A 335 -0.94 -9.32 -6.48
CA ILE A 335 -0.22 -10.28 -5.63
C ILE A 335 -1.23 -11.16 -4.89
N CYS A 336 -0.96 -12.46 -4.86
CA CYS A 336 -1.70 -13.45 -4.08
C CYS A 336 -0.71 -14.28 -3.28
N PHE A 337 -0.98 -14.49 -1.99
CA PHE A 337 -0.16 -15.38 -1.16
C PHE A 337 -0.96 -16.05 -0.06
N ILE A 338 -0.45 -17.17 0.44
CA ILE A 338 -0.96 -17.89 1.60
C ILE A 338 0.03 -17.72 2.74
N LEU A 339 -0.51 -17.50 3.94
CA LEU A 339 0.18 -17.71 5.20
C LEU A 339 -0.39 -18.97 5.84
N ALA A 340 0.49 -19.93 6.14
CA ALA A 340 0.13 -21.14 6.89
C ALA A 340 0.91 -21.15 8.20
N GLU A 341 0.23 -21.56 9.27
CA GLU A 341 0.84 -21.77 10.59
C GLU A 341 2.13 -22.60 10.46
N GLY A 342 3.22 -22.08 11.01
CA GLY A 342 4.48 -22.82 11.11
C GLY A 342 4.47 -23.74 12.32
N ASP A 343 5.15 -24.88 12.23
CA ASP A 343 5.34 -25.76 13.39
C ASP A 343 6.43 -25.15 14.29
N GLU A 344 6.17 -25.05 15.60
CA GLU A 344 7.12 -24.52 16.59
C GLU A 344 8.36 -25.45 16.78
N ASP A 345 8.29 -26.68 16.27
CA ASP A 345 9.26 -27.75 16.52
C ASP A 345 10.30 -27.97 15.38
N ASP A 346 10.30 -27.15 14.32
CA ASP A 346 11.23 -27.29 13.17
C ASP A 346 12.73 -26.98 13.52
N GLU A 347 13.11 -26.81 14.79
CA GLU A 347 14.52 -26.58 15.19
C GLU A 347 15.35 -27.87 15.36
N ASP A 348 14.72 -29.05 15.47
CA ASP A 348 15.43 -30.32 15.81
C ASP A 348 15.22 -31.48 14.81
N ASP A 349 14.47 -31.32 13.72
CA ASP A 349 14.28 -32.39 12.73
C ASP A 349 15.37 -32.32 11.64
N GLU A 350 16.30 -33.28 11.65
CA GLU A 350 17.35 -33.49 10.62
C GLU A 350 16.77 -33.82 9.22
N ASP A 351 15.45 -33.96 9.11
CA ASP A 351 14.69 -34.14 7.88
C ASP A 351 13.92 -32.85 7.54
N ASP A 352 14.65 -31.82 7.09
CA ASP A 352 14.15 -30.60 6.42
C ASP A 352 13.42 -30.98 5.10
N GLU A 353 12.35 -31.77 5.16
CA GLU A 353 11.49 -32.00 4.00
C GLU A 353 10.79 -30.68 3.67
N GLU A 354 11.21 -30.06 2.57
CA GLU A 354 10.63 -28.83 2.02
C GLU A 354 9.11 -29.00 1.87
N LYS A 355 8.34 -28.45 2.83
CA LYS A 355 6.87 -28.53 2.86
C LYS A 355 6.30 -27.81 1.64
N THR A 356 5.98 -28.58 0.60
CA THR A 356 5.43 -28.03 -0.66
C THR A 356 4.11 -27.27 -0.39
N PRO A 357 3.75 -26.27 -1.21
CA PRO A 357 2.49 -25.53 -1.07
C PRO A 357 1.22 -26.39 -1.00
N SER A 358 1.22 -27.57 -1.63
CA SER A 358 0.06 -28.46 -1.56
C SER A 358 -0.10 -29.13 -0.20
N LEU A 359 1.02 -29.47 0.46
CA LEU A 359 1.04 -30.06 1.79
C LEU A 359 0.69 -29.03 2.87
N LEU A 360 1.16 -27.79 2.73
CA LEU A 360 0.81 -26.69 3.64
C LEU A 360 -0.72 -26.45 3.69
N MET A 361 -1.41 -26.69 2.57
CA MET A 361 -2.87 -26.60 2.49
C MET A 361 -3.62 -27.75 3.19
N GLU A 362 -2.90 -28.73 3.74
CA GLU A 362 -3.45 -29.89 4.46
C GLU A 362 -3.22 -29.82 5.98
N ILE A 363 -2.49 -28.81 6.45
CA ILE A 363 -2.19 -28.59 7.87
C ILE A 363 -3.50 -28.33 8.65
N GLU A 364 -3.58 -28.88 9.86
CA GLU A 364 -4.75 -28.71 10.75
C GLU A 364 -4.87 -27.28 11.31
N GLY A 365 -3.75 -26.57 11.42
CA GLY A 365 -3.61 -25.17 11.84
C GLY A 365 -4.29 -24.12 10.96
N TRP A 366 -4.14 -22.84 11.30
CA TRP A 366 -4.78 -21.76 10.54
C TRP A 366 -4.09 -21.52 9.19
N ILE A 367 -4.89 -21.12 8.19
CA ILE A 367 -4.42 -20.82 6.84
C ILE A 367 -5.14 -19.57 6.35
N HIS A 368 -4.37 -18.52 6.05
CA HIS A 368 -4.90 -17.23 5.59
C HIS A 368 -4.45 -16.96 4.15
N GLY A 369 -5.39 -16.61 3.28
CA GLY A 369 -5.12 -16.16 1.92
C GLY A 369 -5.16 -14.65 1.82
N TYR A 370 -4.23 -14.08 1.07
CA TYR A 370 -4.08 -12.65 0.85
C TYR A 370 -4.15 -12.37 -0.63
N GLU A 371 -4.91 -11.35 -1.00
CA GLU A 371 -5.05 -10.87 -2.37
C GLU A 371 -5.03 -9.33 -2.37
N ALA A 372 -4.10 -8.75 -3.12
CA ALA A 372 -3.87 -7.31 -3.14
C ALA A 372 -3.34 -6.80 -4.47
N VAL A 373 -3.37 -5.48 -4.60
CA VAL A 373 -2.63 -4.77 -5.63
C VAL A 373 -1.32 -4.25 -5.06
N ILE A 374 -0.24 -4.34 -5.82
CA ILE A 374 0.99 -3.56 -5.62
C ILE A 374 0.83 -2.30 -6.46
N ILE A 375 0.87 -1.14 -5.79
CA ILE A 375 0.71 0.17 -6.41
C ILE A 375 1.92 0.47 -7.32
N PRO A 376 1.74 1.17 -8.45
CA PRO A 376 2.84 1.66 -9.29
C PRO A 376 3.98 2.28 -8.48
N GLY A 377 5.21 1.86 -8.79
CA GLY A 377 6.41 2.15 -7.99
C GLY A 377 6.87 0.98 -7.12
N GLY A 378 6.01 -0.03 -6.90
CA GLY A 378 6.42 -1.33 -6.34
C GLY A 378 6.72 -1.31 -4.84
N ARG A 379 6.32 -0.25 -4.14
CA ARG A 379 6.69 0.05 -2.74
C ARG A 379 5.62 -0.32 -1.71
N MET A 380 4.37 -0.49 -2.15
CA MET A 380 3.24 -0.67 -1.25
C MET A 380 2.20 -1.59 -1.88
N MET A 381 1.64 -2.48 -1.05
CA MET A 381 0.51 -3.32 -1.40
C MET A 381 -0.64 -3.11 -0.43
N LEU A 382 -1.86 -3.17 -0.96
CA LEU A 382 -3.09 -3.08 -0.16
C LEU A 382 -4.18 -3.95 -0.78
N GLY A 383 -4.96 -4.58 0.08
CA GLY A 383 -6.02 -5.47 -0.35
C GLY A 383 -6.70 -6.16 0.81
N ARG A 384 -7.11 -7.41 0.59
CA ARG A 384 -7.86 -8.21 1.56
C ARG A 384 -7.14 -9.50 1.92
N TRP A 385 -7.29 -9.90 3.17
CA TRP A 385 -7.00 -11.25 3.60
C TRP A 385 -8.30 -11.98 3.92
N LEU A 386 -8.28 -13.31 3.89
CA LEU A 386 -9.37 -14.17 4.31
C LEU A 386 -8.87 -15.48 4.92
N ASP A 387 -9.67 -16.09 5.77
CA ASP A 387 -9.46 -17.45 6.26
C ASP A 387 -9.81 -18.46 5.15
N MET A 388 -8.85 -19.31 4.78
CA MET A 388 -9.01 -20.28 3.71
C MET A 388 -9.92 -21.46 4.08
N LYS A 389 -10.15 -21.70 5.38
CA LYS A 389 -11.06 -22.71 5.92
C LYS A 389 -12.44 -22.10 6.20
N ALA A 390 -12.48 -20.85 6.65
CA ALA A 390 -13.68 -20.12 7.04
C ALA A 390 -13.78 -18.77 6.31
N THR A 391 -13.97 -18.80 4.98
CA THR A 391 -13.85 -17.64 4.06
C THR A 391 -14.76 -16.44 4.32
N HIS A 392 -15.66 -16.53 5.30
CA HIS A 392 -16.42 -15.38 5.80
C HIS A 392 -15.59 -14.49 6.73
N ALA A 393 -14.54 -15.01 7.36
CA ALA A 393 -13.56 -14.25 8.12
C ALA A 393 -12.54 -13.64 7.14
N ARG A 394 -12.48 -12.31 7.14
CA ARG A 394 -11.71 -11.52 6.17
C ARG A 394 -11.52 -10.10 6.68
N GLY A 395 -10.57 -9.39 6.09
CA GLY A 395 -10.41 -7.96 6.35
C GLY A 395 -9.30 -7.31 5.53
N PRO A 396 -9.06 -6.01 5.74
CA PRO A 396 -8.07 -5.29 4.99
C PRO A 396 -6.66 -5.62 5.48
N PHE A 397 -5.68 -5.40 4.61
CA PHE A 397 -4.27 -5.35 4.99
C PHE A 397 -3.53 -4.27 4.20
N ILE A 398 -2.37 -3.88 4.72
CA ILE A 398 -1.41 -3.01 4.05
C ILE A 398 0.00 -3.49 4.36
N PHE A 399 0.86 -3.62 3.35
CA PHE A 399 2.30 -3.80 3.51
C PHE A 399 3.05 -2.82 2.64
N TRP A 400 4.24 -2.42 3.06
CA TRP A 400 5.20 -1.67 2.26
C TRP A 400 6.56 -2.33 2.33
N ASP A 401 7.38 -2.12 1.31
CA ASP A 401 8.73 -2.70 1.32
C ASP A 401 9.65 -1.93 2.28
N VAL A 402 10.68 -2.62 2.78
CA VAL A 402 11.66 -2.07 3.73
C VAL A 402 13.08 -2.33 3.27
#